data_AF-A0A0J8QWU5-F1
#
_entry.id   AF-A0A0J8QWU5-F1
#
_cell.length_a   1.000
_cell.length_b   1.000
_cell.length_c   1.000
_cell.angle_alpha   90.00
_cell.angle_beta   90.00
_cell.angle_gamma   90.00
#
_symmetry.space_group_name_H-M   'P 1'
#
loop_
_entity.id
_entity.type
_entity.pdbx_description
1 polymer ?
#
loop_
_entity_poly.entity_id
_entity_poly.type
_entity_poly.pdbx_seq_one_letter_code
_entity_poly.pdbx_strand_id
1 'polypeptide(L)' 'MSVKLDIIFNFQKAYFILDELLLAGEMQESSKKNVLRCISQQDSLEDMETEQDIVTKLM' A
#
# COMPACT_ATOMS: atom_id res chain seq x y z
N MET A 1 -3.82 -17.35 15.96
CA MET A 1 -3.85 -16.16 15.09
C MET A 1 -3.86 -16.68 13.66
N SER A 2 -5.03 -16.73 13.02
CA SER A 2 -5.21 -17.40 11.72
C SER A 2 -4.91 -16.44 10.58
N VAL A 3 -4.10 -16.83 9.59
CA VAL A 3 -3.67 -16.02 8.42
C VAL A 3 -4.79 -15.21 7.75
N LYS A 4 -6.01 -15.75 7.70
CA LYS A 4 -7.18 -15.05 7.15
C LYS A 4 -7.53 -13.77 7.91
N LEU A 5 -7.29 -13.76 9.21
CA LEU A 5 -7.51 -12.61 10.08
C LEU A 5 -6.49 -11.49 9.79
N ASP A 6 -5.26 -11.83 9.43
CA ASP A 6 -4.23 -10.86 9.04
C ASP A 6 -4.60 -10.13 7.75
N ILE A 7 -5.20 -10.84 6.78
CA ILE A 7 -5.73 -10.24 5.54
C ILE A 7 -6.95 -9.36 5.84
N ILE A 8 -7.83 -9.80 6.73
CA ILE A 8 -9.02 -9.01 7.12
C ILE A 8 -8.61 -7.70 7.81
N PHE A 9 -7.63 -7.75 8.73
CA PHE A 9 -7.18 -6.55 9.42
C PHE A 9 -6.32 -5.63 8.55
N ASN A 10 -5.60 -6.16 7.57
CA ASN A 10 -4.72 -5.38 6.68
C ASN A 10 -5.22 -5.38 5.23
N PHE A 11 -6.53 -5.29 5.01
CA PHE A 11 -7.13 -5.41 3.68
C PHE A 11 -6.62 -4.33 2.71
N GLN A 12 -6.41 -3.09 3.17
CA GLN A 12 -5.86 -2.02 2.33
C GLN A 12 -4.46 -2.37 1.79
N LYS A 13 -3.55 -2.82 2.66
CA LYS A 13 -2.21 -3.26 2.23
C LYS A 13 -2.30 -4.45 1.27
N ALA A 14 -3.25 -5.35 1.46
CA ALA A 14 -3.47 -6.46 0.53
C ALA A 14 -3.92 -5.98 -0.86
N TYR A 15 -4.77 -4.94 -0.94
CA TYR A 15 -5.16 -4.33 -2.22
C TYR A 15 -4.00 -3.59 -2.89
N PHE A 16 -3.20 -2.84 -2.14
CA PHE A 16 -2.01 -2.19 -2.72
C PHE A 16 -0.99 -3.21 -3.28
N ILE A 17 -0.79 -4.33 -2.58
CA ILE A 17 0.01 -5.44 -3.09
C ILE A 17 -0.60 -6.00 -4.38
N LEU A 18 -1.93 -6.16 -4.42
CA LEU A 18 -2.63 -6.71 -5.57
C LEU A 18 -2.53 -5.79 -6.80
N ASP A 19 -2.69 -4.48 -6.61
CA ASP A 19 -2.65 -3.48 -7.69
C ASP A 19 -1.24 -3.36 -8.30
N GLU A 20 -0.18 -3.51 -7.51
CA GLU A 20 1.18 -3.57 -8.04
C GLU A 20 1.47 -4.87 -8.81
N LEU A 21 0.85 -5.98 -8.40
CA LEU A 21 0.99 -7.28 -9.06
C LEU A 21 0.19 -7.36 -10.36
N LEU A 22 -1.04 -6.84 -10.36
CA LEU A 22 -2.02 -7.00 -11.42
C LEU A 22 -2.72 -5.69 -11.74
N LEU A 23 -2.88 -5.41 -13.03
CA LEU A 23 -3.68 -4.29 -13.51
C LEU A 23 -4.55 -4.75 -14.67
N ALA A 24 -5.84 -4.39 -14.63
CA ALA A 24 -6.82 -4.78 -15.64
C ALA A 24 -6.89 -6.29 -15.94
N GLY A 25 -6.52 -7.14 -14.97
CA GLY A 25 -6.49 -8.60 -15.12
C GLY A 25 -5.21 -9.15 -15.75
N GLU A 26 -4.22 -8.31 -16.06
CA GLU A 26 -2.91 -8.71 -16.56
C GLU A 26 -1.81 -8.51 -15.51
N MET A 27 -0.71 -9.25 -15.65
CA MET A 27 0.46 -9.11 -14.77
C MET A 27 1.18 -7.79 -15.06
N GLN A 28 1.24 -6.92 -14.05
CA GLN A 28 1.97 -5.66 -14.12
C GLN A 28 3.43 -5.86 -13.68
N GLU A 29 3.64 -6.33 -12.46
CA GLU A 29 4.98 -6.56 -11.90
C GLU A 29 5.10 -7.99 -11.36
N SER A 30 6.14 -8.69 -11.81
CA SER A 30 6.42 -10.07 -11.41
C SER A 30 7.46 -10.16 -10.29
N SER A 31 8.28 -9.11 -10.14
CA SER A 31 9.33 -9.04 -9.14
C SER A 31 8.76 -8.65 -7.78
N LYS A 32 8.70 -9.62 -6.86
CA LYS A 32 8.35 -9.37 -5.46
C LYS A 32 9.18 -8.26 -4.82
N LYS A 33 10.45 -8.11 -5.21
CA LYS A 33 11.34 -7.05 -4.70
C LYS A 33 10.88 -5.67 -5.15
N ASN A 34 10.40 -5.55 -6.38
CA ASN A 34 9.91 -4.28 -6.92
C ASN A 34 8.57 -3.92 -6.27
N VAL A 35 7.64 -4.87 -6.19
CA VAL A 35 6.34 -4.68 -5.51
C VAL A 35 6.53 -4.19 -4.08
N LEU A 36 7.38 -4.86 -3.28
CA LEU A 36 7.65 -4.45 -1.90
C LEU A 36 8.28 -3.06 -1.80
N ARG A 37 9.13 -2.70 -2.76
CA ARG A 37 9.74 -1.36 -2.81
C ARG A 37 8.70 -0.29 -3.13
N CYS A 38 7.81 -0.51 -4.09
CA CYS A 38 6.73 0.42 -4.45
C CYS A 38 5.82 0.68 -3.24
N ILE A 39 5.40 -0.37 -2.54
CA ILE A 39 4.55 -0.26 -1.35
C ILE A 39 5.26 0.53 -0.24
N SER A 40 6.55 0.27 0.00
CA SER A 40 7.30 1.00 1.03
C SER A 40 7.42 2.50 0.72
N GLN A 41 7.49 2.85 -0.57
CA GLN A 41 7.52 4.25 -1.01
C GLN A 41 6.13 4.90 -0.85
N GLN A 42 5.05 4.18 -1.18
CA GLN A 42 3.68 4.65 -0.96
C GLN A 42 3.40 4.90 0.53
N ASP A 43 3.74 3.96 1.42
CA ASP A 43 3.60 4.13 2.87
C ASP A 43 4.31 5.43 3.34
N SER A 44 5.52 5.69 2.83
CA SER A 44 6.28 6.91 3.18
C SER A 44 5.61 8.19 2.68
N LEU A 45 4.98 8.16 1.50
CA LEU A 45 4.29 9.32 0.93
C LEU A 45 2.97 9.62 1.65
N GLU A 46 2.21 8.57 1.99
CA GLU A 46 0.96 8.68 2.75
C GLU A 46 1.20 9.30 4.14
N ASP A 47 2.28 8.89 4.82
CA ASP A 47 2.70 9.48 6.09
C ASP A 47 3.01 10.99 5.94
N MET A 48 3.75 11.36 4.90
CA MET A 48 4.08 12.77 4.62
C MET A 48 2.86 13.62 4.25
N GLU A 49 1.92 13.07 3.48
CA GLU A 49 0.67 13.74 3.11
C GLU A 49 -0.22 13.95 4.34
N THR A 50 -0.33 12.93 5.19
CA THR A 50 -1.05 13.01 6.46
C THR A 50 -0.48 14.09 7.38
N GLU A 51 0.86 14.18 7.49
CA GLU A 51 1.52 15.22 8.25
C GLU A 51 1.24 16.62 7.68
N GLN A 52 1.29 16.79 6.36
CA GLN A 52 1.00 18.06 5.68
C GLN A 52 -0.45 18.49 5.85
N ASP A 53 -1.40 17.56 5.80
CA ASP A 53 -2.82 17.83 5.99
C ASP A 53 -3.11 18.31 7.42
N ILE A 54 -2.47 17.70 8.43
CA ILE A 54 -2.58 18.13 9.82
C ILE A 54 -2.04 19.55 9.99
N VAL A 55 -0.87 19.83 9.42
CA VAL A 55 -0.26 21.18 9.48
C VAL A 55 -1.14 22.21 8.79
N THR A 56 -1.64 21.90 7.60
CA THR A 56 -2.51 22.80 6.81
C THR A 56 -3.84 23.07 7.50
N LYS A 57 -4.40 22.08 8.19
CA LYS A 57 -5.68 22.21 8.91
C LYS A 57 -5.57 22.95 10.24
N LEU A 58 -4.36 23.08 10.77
CA LEU A 58 -4.07 23.84 12.00
C LEU A 58 -3.76 25.32 11.74
N MET A 59 -3.44 25.69 10.49
CA MET A 59 -3.27 27.09 10.03
C MET A 59 -4.61 27.71 9.62
#